data_AF-A0A6H0KS77-F1
#
_entry.id   AF-A0A6H0KS77-F1
#
_cell.length_a   1.000
_cell.length_b   1.000
_cell.length_c   1.000
_cell.angle_alpha   90.00
_cell.angle_beta   90.00
_cell.angle_gamma   90.00
#
_symmetry.space_group_name_H-M   'P 1'
#
loop_
_entity.id
_entity.type
_entity.pdbx_description
1 polymer ?
#
loop_
_entity_poly.entity_id
_entity_poly.type
_entity_poly.pdbx_seq_one_letter_code
_entity_poly.pdbx_strand_id
1 'polypeptide(L)'
;MKKKNEKHDILADIGHYTVNNVHLKKVLTPQEFDLFDLIRYENNVSNGYISYTLIQLEVGIIQRNLIAEIKRNLIKLGFISIVDNNRIKGTKYTVNYTIVRDIVQVLNNERNSVNRLRIADNYRTNKGLKSIVGNRISKFENTNFDISVDVDRFEKNKENKQVNCKEVILLNNLFEKLKNKEITERQYNVQSNNIKASAKQRIIFNKDKNQWIIEMN
;
A
#
# COMPACT_ATOMS: atom_id res chain seq x y z
N MET A 1 -23.12 29.46 -4.84
CA MET A 1 -22.69 28.07 -4.54
C MET A 1 -21.89 28.09 -3.25
N LYS A 2 -22.40 27.50 -2.16
CA LYS A 2 -21.64 27.37 -0.91
C LYS A 2 -20.56 26.31 -1.12
N LYS A 3 -19.28 26.68 -0.98
CA LYS A 3 -18.15 25.73 -1.00
C LYS A 3 -18.44 24.63 0.04
N LYS A 4 -18.27 23.37 -0.37
CA LYS A 4 -18.30 22.22 0.55
C LYS A 4 -17.37 22.53 1.72
N ASN A 5 -17.78 22.19 2.93
CA ASN A 5 -16.94 22.21 4.13
C ASN A 5 -15.72 21.29 3.90
N GLU A 6 -14.64 21.84 3.37
CA GLU A 6 -13.32 21.22 3.41
C GLU A 6 -12.90 21.27 4.88
N LYS A 7 -12.92 20.11 5.54
CA LYS A 7 -12.34 19.96 6.88
C LYS A 7 -10.83 20.14 6.73
N HIS A 8 -10.34 21.35 6.94
CA HIS A 8 -8.92 21.61 7.08
C HIS A 8 -8.43 21.00 8.39
N ASP A 9 -7.41 20.17 8.31
CA ASP A 9 -6.75 19.61 9.48
C ASP A 9 -5.85 20.70 10.09
N ILE A 10 -6.24 21.21 11.25
CA ILE A 10 -5.54 22.28 11.97
C ILE A 10 -4.07 21.91 12.23
N LEU A 11 -3.76 20.62 12.34
CA LEU A 11 -2.41 20.13 12.55
C LEU A 11 -1.58 20.18 11.25
N ALA A 12 -2.20 20.01 10.09
CA ALA A 12 -1.51 20.17 8.81
C ALA A 12 -1.08 21.64 8.59
N ASP A 13 -1.91 22.60 9.01
CA ASP A 13 -1.64 24.04 8.85
C ASP A 13 -0.42 24.52 9.64
N ILE A 14 -0.11 23.86 10.78
CA ILE A 14 1.10 24.12 11.57
C ILE A 14 2.27 23.18 11.21
N GLY A 15 2.15 22.42 10.11
CA GLY A 15 3.19 21.53 9.62
C GLY A 15 3.32 20.20 10.38
N HIS A 16 2.35 19.84 11.23
CA HIS A 16 2.39 18.63 12.05
C HIS A 16 1.90 17.38 11.31
N TYR A 17 1.05 17.52 10.28
CA TYR A 17 0.50 16.36 9.55
C TYR A 17 0.56 16.53 8.04
N THR A 18 1.06 15.49 7.35
CA THR A 18 0.79 15.29 5.92
C THR A 18 -0.48 14.46 5.77
N VAL A 19 -1.47 14.95 5.01
CA VAL A 19 -2.77 14.31 4.77
C VAL A 19 -2.66 12.84 4.33
N ASN A 20 -1.54 12.47 3.70
CA ASN A 20 -1.20 11.09 3.36
C ASN A 20 0.05 10.62 4.10
N ASN A 21 0.03 9.39 4.61
CA ASN A 21 1.20 8.76 5.21
C ASN A 21 2.34 8.66 4.19
N VAL A 22 3.47 9.31 4.48
CA VAL A 22 4.69 9.13 3.69
C VAL A 22 5.27 7.75 4.03
N HIS A 23 5.13 6.79 3.11
CA HIS A 23 5.59 5.40 3.31
C HIS A 23 7.12 5.21 3.33
N LEU A 24 7.90 6.29 3.56
CA LEU A 24 9.35 6.26 3.63
C LEU A 24 9.89 5.38 4.76
N LYS A 25 9.16 5.28 5.89
CA LYS A 25 9.47 4.35 7.00
C LYS A 25 9.35 2.86 6.62
N LYS A 26 8.94 2.53 5.40
CA LYS A 26 9.04 1.17 4.85
C LYS A 26 10.41 0.90 4.21
N VAL A 27 11.07 1.95 3.71
CA VAL A 27 12.40 1.89 3.10
C VAL A 27 13.49 2.19 4.12
N LEU A 28 13.21 3.03 5.12
CA LEU A 28 14.16 3.42 6.16
C LEU A 28 13.84 2.73 7.49
N THR A 29 14.87 2.38 8.26
CA THR A 29 14.68 2.08 9.69
C THR A 29 14.22 3.35 10.42
N PRO A 30 13.63 3.25 11.62
CA PRO A 30 13.24 4.43 12.39
C PRO A 30 14.39 5.44 12.56
N GLN A 31 15.57 4.95 12.96
CA GLN A 31 16.77 5.77 13.12
C GLN A 31 17.30 6.37 11.81
N GLU A 32 17.19 5.64 10.69
CA GLU A 32 17.51 6.19 9.36
C GLU A 32 16.53 7.29 8.96
N PHE A 33 15.24 7.13 9.23
CA PHE A 33 14.21 8.12 8.96
C PHE A 33 14.42 9.39 9.79
N ASP A 34 14.65 9.25 11.09
CA ASP A 34 14.82 10.38 11.99
C ASP A 34 16.08 11.19 11.63
N LEU A 35 17.20 10.51 11.31
CA LEU A 35 18.39 11.21 10.82
C LEU A 35 18.16 11.88 9.46
N PHE A 36 17.44 11.22 8.54
CA PHE A 36 17.10 11.82 7.25
C PHE A 36 16.24 13.09 7.42
N ASP A 37 15.27 13.06 8.34
CA ASP A 37 14.40 14.20 8.59
C ASP A 37 15.15 15.36 9.26
N LEU A 38 16.06 15.08 10.20
CA LEU A 38 16.99 16.07 10.74
C LEU A 38 17.82 16.73 9.63
N ILE A 39 18.40 15.92 8.72
CA ILE A 39 19.18 16.44 7.59
C ILE A 39 18.34 17.36 6.70
N ARG A 40 17.11 16.94 6.41
CA ARG A 40 16.16 17.73 5.61
C ARG A 40 15.82 19.05 6.30
N TYR A 41 15.56 19.03 7.60
CA TYR A 41 15.21 20.21 8.39
C TYR A 41 16.37 21.21 8.46
N GLU A 42 17.56 20.76 8.87
CA GLU A 42 18.75 21.61 9.01
C GLU A 42 19.18 22.24 7.68
N ASN A 43 19.02 21.53 6.57
CA ASN A 43 19.28 22.09 5.24
C ASN A 43 18.34 23.23 4.86
N ASN A 44 17.12 23.25 5.39
CA ASN A 44 16.12 24.28 5.07
C ASN A 44 16.15 25.47 6.02
N VAL A 45 16.56 25.25 7.28
CA VAL A 45 16.46 26.24 8.36
C VAL A 45 17.81 26.81 8.76
N SER A 46 18.89 26.05 8.65
CA SER A 46 20.22 26.42 9.14
C SER A 46 21.28 26.44 8.04
N ASN A 47 22.55 26.51 8.43
CA ASN A 47 23.68 26.44 7.49
C ASN A 47 23.93 25.03 6.92
N GLY A 48 23.17 24.02 7.38
CA GLY A 48 23.16 22.64 6.90
C GLY A 48 24.31 21.77 7.39
N TYR A 49 25.15 22.25 8.33
CA TYR A 49 26.20 21.43 8.94
C TYR A 49 25.65 20.57 10.07
N ILE A 50 25.90 19.26 10.00
CA ILE A 50 25.34 18.28 10.92
C ILE A 50 26.46 17.55 11.63
N SER A 51 26.67 17.91 12.89
CA SER A 51 27.68 17.34 13.77
C SER A 51 27.19 16.04 14.43
N TYR A 52 28.13 15.25 14.95
CA TYR A 52 27.77 14.04 15.71
C TYR A 52 27.00 14.38 16.99
N THR A 53 27.31 15.49 17.64
CA THR A 53 26.63 15.94 18.87
C THR A 53 25.19 16.36 18.58
N LEU A 54 24.94 17.03 17.45
CA LEU A 54 23.58 17.38 17.03
C LEU A 54 22.75 16.11 16.76
N ILE A 55 23.33 15.13 16.06
CA ILE A 55 22.64 13.85 15.81
C ILE A 55 22.34 13.11 17.12
N GLN A 56 23.27 13.13 18.08
CA GLN A 56 23.06 12.52 19.39
C GLN A 56 21.92 13.21 20.16
N LEU A 57 21.84 14.53 20.08
CA LEU A 57 20.82 15.34 20.75
C LEU A 57 19.43 15.10 20.15
N GLU A 58 19.30 15.25 18.83
CA GLU A 58 18.00 15.28 18.14
C GLU A 58 17.46 13.88 17.82
N VAL A 59 18.34 12.91 17.54
CA VAL A 59 17.95 11.55 17.14
C VAL A 59 18.10 10.54 18.28
N GLY A 60 18.81 10.91 19.37
CA GLY A 60 19.04 10.02 20.51
C GLY A 60 20.01 8.86 20.26
N ILE A 61 20.75 8.87 19.14
CA ILE A 61 21.70 7.80 18.80
C ILE A 61 23.04 8.09 19.44
N ILE A 62 23.35 7.43 20.56
CA ILE A 62 24.60 7.68 21.31
C ILE A 62 25.83 7.10 20.59
N GLN A 63 25.69 5.95 19.93
CA GLN A 63 26.81 5.20 19.36
C GLN A 63 27.29 5.78 18.03
N ARG A 64 28.56 6.23 17.97
CA ARG A 64 29.16 6.84 16.76
C ARG A 64 29.24 5.88 15.57
N ASN A 65 29.48 4.60 15.82
CA ASN A 65 29.54 3.58 14.76
C ASN A 65 28.19 3.41 14.07
N LEU A 66 27.11 3.42 14.85
CA LEU A 66 25.75 3.35 14.33
C LEU A 66 25.40 4.60 13.52
N ILE A 67 25.76 5.80 14.00
CA ILE A 67 25.61 7.04 13.21
C ILE A 67 26.34 6.91 11.85
N ALA A 68 27.58 6.43 11.86
CA ALA A 68 28.36 6.26 10.63
C ALA A 68 27.77 5.20 9.68
N GLU A 69 27.18 4.13 10.22
CA GLU A 69 26.44 3.14 9.44
C GLU A 69 25.18 3.74 8.80
N ILE A 70 24.35 4.42 9.58
CA ILE A 70 23.11 5.04 9.11
C ILE A 70 23.40 6.07 8.02
N LYS A 71 24.41 6.93 8.21
CA LYS A 71 24.88 7.88 7.18
C LYS A 71 25.25 7.16 5.88
N ARG A 72 26.03 6.07 5.97
CA ARG A 72 26.41 5.27 4.80
C ARG A 72 25.20 4.64 4.12
N ASN A 73 24.20 4.18 4.88
CA ASN A 73 22.98 3.62 4.32
C ASN A 73 22.18 4.68 3.57
N LEU A 74 21.98 5.86 4.13
CA LEU A 74 21.28 6.97 3.46
C LEU A 74 21.99 7.41 2.17
N ILE A 75 23.34 7.41 2.16
CA ILE A 75 24.14 7.67 0.94
C ILE A 75 23.95 6.55 -0.08
N LYS A 76 24.03 5.26 0.33
CA LYS A 76 23.82 4.11 -0.57
C LYS A 76 22.42 4.09 -1.19
N LEU A 77 21.40 4.48 -0.42
CA LEU A 77 20.03 4.64 -0.93
C LEU A 77 19.89 5.80 -1.92
N GLY A 78 20.91 6.66 -2.01
CA GLY A 78 20.91 7.86 -2.85
C GLY A 78 20.04 8.96 -2.27
N PHE A 79 19.63 8.92 -1.00
CA PHE A 79 18.76 9.93 -0.41
C PHE A 79 19.51 11.21 -0.06
N ILE A 80 20.79 11.07 0.29
CA ILE A 80 21.67 12.20 0.60
C ILE A 80 23.02 12.05 -0.12
N SER A 81 23.74 13.16 -0.25
CA SER A 81 25.13 13.18 -0.74
C SER A 81 25.96 14.15 0.10
N ILE A 82 27.25 13.87 0.27
CA ILE A 82 28.15 14.73 1.05
C ILE A 82 28.57 15.91 0.18
N VAL A 83 28.36 17.12 0.69
CA VAL A 83 28.78 18.37 0.03
C VAL A 83 30.10 18.86 0.59
N ASP A 84 30.21 18.85 1.92
CA ASP A 84 31.40 19.31 2.63
C ASP A 84 31.55 18.51 3.93
N ASN A 85 32.79 18.30 4.35
CA ASN A 85 33.11 17.62 5.60
C ASN A 85 34.11 18.44 6.42
N ASN A 86 33.59 19.16 7.41
CA ASN A 86 34.37 20.04 8.26
C ASN A 86 34.56 19.41 9.65
N ARG A 87 35.83 19.32 10.11
CA ARG A 87 36.15 18.70 11.41
C ARG A 87 35.53 19.40 12.61
N ILE A 88 35.27 20.71 12.51
CA ILE A 88 34.77 21.54 13.61
C ILE A 88 33.24 21.63 13.53
N LYS A 89 32.69 21.88 12.35
CA LYS A 89 31.25 22.13 12.15
C LYS A 89 30.44 20.86 11.93
N GLY A 90 31.07 19.78 11.46
CA GLY A 90 30.40 18.54 11.05
C GLY A 90 30.31 18.41 9.53
N THR A 91 29.40 17.55 9.07
CA THR A 91 29.25 17.23 7.64
C THR A 91 28.01 17.92 7.08
N LYS A 92 28.15 18.54 5.91
CA LYS A 92 27.05 19.13 5.16
C LYS A 92 26.59 18.17 4.08
N TYR A 93 25.27 18.02 3.95
CA TYR A 93 24.65 17.09 3.03
C TYR A 93 23.72 17.81 2.05
N THR A 94 23.58 17.29 0.84
CA THR A 94 22.45 17.59 -0.05
C THR A 94 21.42 16.47 0.05
N VAL A 95 20.14 16.80 -0.10
CA VAL A 95 19.04 15.83 -0.17
C VAL A 95 18.62 15.67 -1.62
N ASN A 96 18.56 14.41 -2.08
CA ASN A 96 18.14 14.08 -3.45
C ASN A 96 16.62 13.90 -3.50
N TYR A 97 15.89 15.03 -3.47
CA TYR A 97 14.42 15.02 -3.40
C TYR A 97 13.74 14.27 -4.55
N THR A 98 14.33 14.26 -5.75
CA THR A 98 13.81 13.48 -6.89
C THR A 98 13.77 11.99 -6.58
N ILE A 99 14.88 11.43 -6.09
CA ILE A 99 14.98 10.00 -5.74
C ILE A 99 13.98 9.64 -4.63
N VAL A 100 13.91 10.48 -3.59
CA VAL A 100 13.00 10.28 -2.46
C VAL A 100 11.54 10.33 -2.92
N ARG A 101 11.18 11.32 -3.74
CA ARG A 101 9.84 11.47 -4.30
C ARG A 101 9.45 10.25 -5.14
N ASP A 102 10.33 9.80 -6.03
CA ASP A 102 10.03 8.72 -6.97
C ASP A 102 9.74 7.41 -6.23
N ILE A 103 10.53 7.06 -5.22
CA ILE A 103 10.24 5.85 -4.42
C ILE A 103 8.98 6.01 -3.56
N VAL A 104 8.76 7.17 -2.94
CA VAL A 104 7.55 7.43 -2.15
C VAL A 104 6.30 7.34 -3.03
N GLN A 105 6.35 7.85 -4.26
CA GLN A 105 5.23 7.80 -5.20
C GLN A 105 4.90 6.36 -5.58
N VAL A 106 5.90 5.52 -5.88
CA VAL A 106 5.69 4.09 -6.14
C VAL A 106 5.04 3.40 -4.93
N LEU A 107 5.53 3.67 -3.72
CA LEU A 107 5.00 3.06 -2.49
C LEU A 107 3.57 3.51 -2.18
N ASN A 108 3.26 4.78 -2.41
CA ASN A 108 1.93 5.34 -2.16
C ASN A 108 0.90 4.88 -3.20
N ASN A 109 1.33 4.57 -4.43
CA ASN A 109 0.46 4.03 -5.48
C ASN A 109 0.14 2.54 -5.26
N GLU A 110 0.98 1.80 -4.52
CA GLU A 110 0.74 0.40 -4.22
C GLU A 110 -0.31 0.25 -3.11
N ARG A 111 -1.45 -0.37 -3.43
CA ARG A 111 -2.57 -0.58 -2.49
C ARG A 111 -2.30 -1.75 -1.55
N ASN A 112 -1.69 -2.81 -2.06
CA ASN A 112 -1.39 -4.01 -1.29
C ASN A 112 -0.21 -3.74 -0.35
N SER A 113 -0.47 -3.83 0.96
CA SER A 113 0.54 -3.52 1.96
C SER A 113 1.75 -4.47 1.94
N VAL A 114 1.57 -5.73 1.57
CA VAL A 114 2.65 -6.73 1.45
C VAL A 114 3.50 -6.44 0.21
N ASN A 115 2.87 -6.17 -0.94
CA ASN A 115 3.61 -5.75 -2.14
C ASN A 115 4.37 -4.45 -1.90
N ARG A 116 3.81 -3.51 -1.13
CA ARG A 116 4.51 -2.28 -0.74
C ARG A 116 5.78 -2.58 0.07
N LEU A 117 5.74 -3.60 0.94
CA LEU A 117 6.94 -4.06 1.65
C LEU A 117 7.94 -4.73 0.71
N ARG A 118 7.50 -5.56 -0.24
CA ARG A 118 8.38 -6.17 -1.25
C ARG A 118 9.09 -5.13 -2.11
N ILE A 119 8.37 -4.10 -2.57
CA ILE A 119 8.96 -2.99 -3.35
C ILE A 119 10.02 -2.26 -2.53
N ALA A 120 9.71 -1.92 -1.27
CA ALA A 120 10.67 -1.25 -0.39
C ALA A 120 11.90 -2.12 -0.11
N ASP A 121 11.71 -3.43 0.09
CA ASP A 121 12.79 -4.36 0.36
C ASP A 121 13.70 -4.54 -0.86
N ASN A 122 13.11 -4.74 -2.05
CA ASN A 122 13.82 -4.81 -3.32
C ASN A 122 14.61 -3.52 -3.58
N TYR A 123 14.04 -2.35 -3.27
CA TYR A 123 14.76 -1.09 -3.39
C TYR A 123 16.05 -1.07 -2.54
N ARG A 124 15.97 -1.53 -1.28
CA ARG A 124 17.15 -1.58 -0.39
C ARG A 124 18.18 -2.61 -0.86
N THR A 125 17.74 -3.82 -1.18
CA THR A 125 18.64 -4.91 -1.57
C THR A 125 19.35 -4.61 -2.89
N ASN A 126 18.66 -3.99 -3.86
CA ASN A 126 19.27 -3.50 -5.10
C ASN A 126 20.34 -2.43 -4.87
N LYS A 127 20.32 -1.72 -3.74
CA LYS A 127 21.37 -0.77 -3.31
C LYS A 127 22.43 -1.41 -2.41
N GLY A 128 22.42 -2.74 -2.28
CA GLY A 128 23.38 -3.50 -1.47
C GLY A 128 23.20 -3.32 0.04
N LEU A 129 21.97 -3.04 0.49
CA LEU A 129 21.60 -2.98 1.90
C LEU A 129 20.83 -4.22 2.33
N LYS A 130 20.86 -4.52 3.63
CA LYS A 130 20.07 -5.61 4.20
C LYS A 130 18.58 -5.29 4.16
N SER A 131 17.79 -6.35 3.99
CA SER A 131 16.34 -6.34 4.15
C SER A 131 15.95 -5.85 5.55
N ILE A 132 14.95 -4.97 5.63
CA ILE A 132 14.34 -4.56 6.91
C ILE A 132 13.11 -5.44 7.21
N VAL A 133 12.48 -5.98 6.17
CA VAL A 133 11.12 -6.55 6.26
C VAL A 133 11.04 -8.04 5.95
N GLY A 134 12.15 -8.71 5.66
CA GLY A 134 12.19 -10.10 5.20
C GLY A 134 11.37 -11.07 6.05
N ASN A 135 11.52 -11.05 7.38
CA ASN A 135 10.77 -11.93 8.28
C ASN A 135 9.28 -11.58 8.40
N ARG A 136 8.90 -10.32 8.10
CA ARG A 136 7.50 -9.90 8.14
C ARG A 136 6.78 -10.31 6.86
N ILE A 137 7.44 -10.19 5.71
CA ILE A 137 6.89 -10.57 4.41
C ILE A 137 6.48 -12.05 4.44
N SER A 138 7.39 -12.95 4.83
CA SER A 138 7.11 -14.39 4.92
C SER A 138 6.04 -14.75 5.94
N LYS A 139 5.97 -14.01 7.05
CA LYS A 139 4.94 -14.19 8.08
C LYS A 139 3.54 -13.87 7.58
N PHE A 140 3.39 -12.84 6.74
CA PHE A 140 2.09 -12.41 6.21
C PHE A 140 1.76 -13.00 4.83
N GLU A 141 2.67 -13.73 4.19
CA GLU A 141 2.39 -14.45 2.94
C GLU A 141 1.61 -15.76 3.17
N ASN A 142 1.76 -16.36 4.35
CA ASN A 142 1.20 -17.69 4.67
C ASN A 142 0.09 -17.66 5.74
N THR A 143 -0.35 -16.47 6.16
CA THR A 143 -1.43 -16.34 7.17
C THR A 143 -2.79 -16.23 6.50
N ASN A 144 -3.65 -17.24 6.69
CA ASN A 144 -5.09 -17.19 6.38
C ASN A 144 -5.89 -16.24 7.29
N PHE A 145 -5.23 -15.60 8.26
CA PHE A 145 -5.84 -14.73 9.26
C PHE A 145 -5.65 -13.26 8.85
N ASP A 146 -6.77 -12.57 8.63
CA ASP A 146 -6.92 -11.14 8.29
C ASP A 146 -6.41 -10.65 6.92
N ILE A 147 -6.18 -11.57 5.97
CA ILE A 147 -5.84 -11.24 4.59
C ILE A 147 -7.04 -11.54 3.69
N SER A 148 -8.16 -10.85 3.91
CA SER A 148 -8.99 -10.48 2.76
C SER A 148 -8.34 -9.25 2.11
N VAL A 149 -7.14 -9.44 1.54
CA VAL A 149 -6.43 -8.40 0.79
C VAL A 149 -7.13 -8.07 -0.53
N ASP A 150 -8.21 -8.79 -0.85
CA ASP A 150 -9.14 -8.52 -1.96
C ASP A 150 -10.27 -7.52 -1.63
N VAL A 151 -10.24 -6.84 -0.48
CA VAL A 151 -11.17 -5.73 -0.24
C VAL A 151 -10.40 -4.42 -0.18
N ASP A 152 -10.10 -3.93 -1.37
CA ASP A 152 -9.95 -2.51 -1.63
C ASP A 152 -11.06 -1.77 -0.87
N ARG A 153 -10.72 -1.04 0.21
CA ARG A 153 -11.70 -0.17 0.91
C ARG A 153 -12.25 0.94 0.00
N PHE A 154 -11.76 1.03 -1.24
CA PHE A 154 -12.26 1.86 -2.32
C PHE A 154 -12.17 1.11 -3.66
N GLU A 155 -12.93 0.02 -3.81
CA GLU A 155 -13.30 -0.45 -5.15
C GLU A 155 -14.13 0.67 -5.81
N LYS A 156 -13.59 1.28 -6.88
CA LYS A 156 -14.45 1.95 -7.85
C LYS A 156 -15.36 0.86 -8.39
N ASN A 157 -16.65 0.96 -8.06
CA ASN A 157 -17.72 0.19 -8.67
C ASN A 157 -17.43 -0.08 -10.15
N LYS A 158 -17.24 -1.35 -10.49
CA LYS A 158 -17.98 -2.07 -11.53
C LYS A 158 -17.47 -3.50 -11.60
N GLU A 159 -18.04 -4.34 -10.75
CA GLU A 159 -18.66 -5.58 -11.19
C GLU A 159 -19.60 -6.01 -10.06
N ASN A 160 -20.88 -6.17 -10.39
CA ASN A 160 -21.89 -6.63 -9.46
C ASN A 160 -21.45 -8.00 -8.91
N LYS A 161 -20.78 -8.03 -7.75
CA LYS A 161 -20.71 -9.21 -6.91
C LYS A 161 -22.15 -9.55 -6.55
N GLN A 162 -22.75 -10.43 -7.34
CA GLN A 162 -24.00 -11.07 -6.98
C GLN A 162 -23.84 -11.59 -5.57
N VAL A 163 -24.73 -11.13 -4.70
CA VAL A 163 -24.95 -11.70 -3.37
C VAL A 163 -24.99 -13.21 -3.56
N ASN A 164 -24.14 -13.94 -2.83
CA ASN A 164 -23.92 -15.39 -2.89
C ASN A 164 -25.24 -16.16 -2.61
N CYS A 165 -26.19 -16.13 -3.53
CA CYS A 165 -27.44 -16.85 -3.48
C CYS A 165 -27.16 -18.23 -4.07
N LYS A 166 -27.25 -19.26 -3.23
CA LYS A 166 -26.97 -20.66 -3.59
C LYS A 166 -27.75 -21.07 -4.85
N GLU A 167 -28.98 -20.60 -4.98
CA GLU A 167 -29.90 -20.86 -6.07
C GLU A 167 -29.41 -20.26 -7.40
N VAL A 168 -28.83 -19.06 -7.38
CA VAL A 168 -28.23 -18.42 -8.57
C VAL A 168 -27.03 -19.21 -9.08
N ILE A 169 -26.16 -19.66 -8.16
CA ILE A 169 -24.98 -20.45 -8.51
C ILE A 169 -25.42 -21.78 -9.14
N LEU A 170 -26.42 -22.44 -8.55
CA LEU A 170 -26.99 -23.68 -9.09
C LEU A 170 -27.58 -23.47 -10.49
N LEU A 171 -28.29 -22.36 -10.72
CA LEU A 171 -28.87 -22.02 -12.02
C LEU A 171 -27.81 -21.72 -13.09
N ASN A 172 -26.74 -21.02 -12.73
CA ASN A 172 -25.61 -20.76 -13.65
C ASN A 172 -24.86 -22.05 -14.01
N ASN A 173 -24.63 -22.93 -13.03
CA ASN A 173 -24.02 -24.24 -13.29
C ASN A 173 -24.91 -25.11 -14.18
N LEU A 174 -26.24 -25.08 -14.00
CA LEU A 174 -27.17 -25.76 -14.89
C LEU A 174 -27.15 -25.22 -16.32
N PHE A 175 -27.00 -23.90 -16.48
CA PHE A 175 -26.90 -23.27 -17.79
C PHE A 175 -25.61 -23.69 -18.52
N GLU A 176 -24.48 -23.75 -17.82
CA GLU A 176 -23.23 -24.26 -18.39
C GLU A 176 -23.34 -25.75 -18.78
N LYS A 177 -24.01 -26.59 -17.98
CA LYS A 177 -24.29 -27.98 -18.35
C LYS A 177 -25.14 -28.11 -19.61
N LEU A 178 -26.13 -27.24 -19.79
CA LEU A 178 -26.94 -27.18 -21.01
C LEU A 178 -26.08 -26.77 -22.22
N LYS A 179 -25.24 -25.75 -22.05
CA LYS A 179 -24.34 -25.23 -23.10
C LYS A 179 -23.31 -26.28 -23.52
N ASN A 180 -22.80 -27.06 -22.58
CA ASN A 180 -21.89 -28.19 -22.81
C ASN A 180 -22.60 -29.45 -23.32
N LYS A 181 -23.93 -29.40 -23.54
CA LYS A 181 -24.77 -30.53 -23.97
C LYS A 181 -24.75 -31.74 -23.03
N GLU A 182 -24.43 -31.52 -21.76
CA GLU A 182 -24.43 -32.56 -20.72
C GLU A 182 -25.85 -32.89 -20.23
N ILE A 183 -26.79 -31.95 -20.40
CA ILE A 183 -28.20 -32.12 -20.07
C ILE A 183 -29.07 -31.67 -21.24
N THR A 184 -30.26 -32.25 -21.35
CA THR A 184 -31.27 -31.84 -22.34
C THR A 184 -31.99 -30.56 -21.92
N GLU A 185 -32.53 -29.83 -22.88
CA GLU A 185 -33.35 -28.62 -22.63
C GLU A 185 -34.56 -28.93 -21.72
N ARG A 186 -35.15 -30.12 -21.87
CA ARG A 186 -36.23 -30.59 -21.00
C ARG A 186 -35.76 -30.74 -19.54
N GLN A 187 -34.59 -31.32 -19.31
CA GLN A 187 -34.02 -31.46 -17.96
C GLN A 187 -33.65 -30.10 -17.36
N TYR A 188 -33.07 -29.20 -18.15
CA TYR A 188 -32.75 -27.84 -17.74
C TYR A 188 -34.01 -27.06 -17.31
N ASN A 189 -35.09 -27.13 -18.08
CA ASN A 189 -36.33 -26.41 -17.76
C ASN A 189 -36.97 -26.92 -16.47
N VAL A 190 -37.00 -28.24 -16.24
CA VAL A 190 -37.54 -28.81 -14.99
C VAL A 190 -36.69 -28.42 -13.78
N GLN A 191 -35.36 -28.58 -13.87
CA GLN A 191 -34.46 -28.32 -12.75
C GLN A 191 -34.36 -26.82 -12.43
N SER A 192 -34.32 -25.95 -13.44
CA SER A 192 -34.29 -24.51 -13.23
C SER A 192 -35.58 -23.98 -12.61
N ASN A 193 -36.75 -24.52 -12.99
CA ASN A 193 -38.03 -24.14 -12.39
C ASN A 193 -38.12 -24.55 -10.91
N ASN A 194 -37.64 -25.74 -10.56
CA ASN A 194 -37.59 -26.19 -9.16
C ASN A 194 -36.69 -25.29 -8.30
N ILE A 195 -35.53 -24.90 -8.82
CA ILE A 195 -34.60 -24.01 -8.10
C ILE A 195 -35.19 -22.62 -7.94
N LYS A 196 -35.79 -22.05 -9.01
CA LYS A 196 -36.48 -20.76 -8.94
C LYS A 196 -37.65 -20.79 -7.96
N ALA A 197 -38.41 -21.88 -7.89
CA ALA A 197 -39.52 -22.02 -6.94
C ALA A 197 -39.06 -22.08 -5.48
N SER A 198 -37.85 -22.60 -5.22
CA SER A 198 -37.26 -22.62 -3.87
C SER A 198 -36.62 -21.30 -3.43
N ALA A 199 -36.42 -20.36 -4.36
CA ALA A 199 -35.73 -19.10 -4.07
C ALA A 199 -36.68 -18.09 -3.39
N LYS A 200 -36.20 -17.44 -2.32
CA LYS A 200 -36.94 -16.35 -1.64
C LYS A 200 -36.95 -15.04 -2.44
N GLN A 201 -36.05 -14.92 -3.42
CA GLN A 201 -35.83 -13.72 -4.22
C GLN A 201 -36.14 -14.01 -5.68
N ARG A 202 -36.55 -12.98 -6.43
CA ARG A 202 -36.84 -13.14 -7.86
C ARG A 202 -35.53 -13.23 -8.64
N ILE A 203 -35.34 -14.34 -9.34
CA ILE A 203 -34.15 -14.61 -10.16
C ILE A 203 -34.55 -14.57 -11.63
N ILE A 204 -33.83 -13.76 -12.42
CA ILE A 204 -34.06 -13.56 -13.85
C ILE A 204 -32.81 -13.91 -14.66
N PHE A 205 -32.97 -14.31 -15.91
CA PHE A 205 -31.83 -14.59 -16.79
C PHE A 205 -31.40 -13.31 -17.52
N ASN A 206 -30.17 -12.87 -17.29
CA ASN A 206 -29.56 -11.77 -18.01
C ASN A 206 -29.02 -12.30 -19.35
N LYS A 207 -29.68 -11.91 -20.45
CA LYS A 207 -29.29 -12.32 -21.81
C LYS A 207 -27.96 -11.73 -22.26
N ASP A 208 -27.62 -10.52 -21.82
CA ASP A 208 -26.38 -9.85 -22.22
C ASP A 208 -25.15 -10.53 -21.62
N LYS A 209 -25.30 -11.06 -20.39
CA LYS A 209 -24.24 -11.75 -19.66
C LYS A 209 -24.33 -13.27 -19.73
N ASN A 210 -25.39 -13.81 -20.33
CA ASN A 210 -25.71 -15.25 -20.34
C ASN A 210 -25.68 -15.89 -18.94
N GLN A 211 -26.20 -15.18 -17.95
CA GLN A 211 -26.13 -15.58 -16.53
C GLN A 211 -27.42 -15.24 -15.82
N TRP A 212 -27.83 -16.11 -14.89
CA TRP A 212 -28.90 -15.84 -13.94
C TRP A 212 -28.46 -14.81 -12.91
N ILE A 213 -29.32 -13.82 -12.67
CA ILE A 213 -29.13 -12.74 -11.71
C ILE A 213 -30.34 -12.54 -10.80
N ILE A 214 -30.10 -12.02 -9.59
CA ILE A 214 -31.17 -11.59 -8.70
C ILE A 214 -31.70 -10.26 -9.23
N GLU A 215 -33.00 -10.17 -9.46
CA GLU A 215 -33.67 -8.91 -9.74
C GLU A 215 -33.67 -8.08 -8.45
N MET A 216 -32.86 -7.02 -8.39
CA MET A 216 -32.92 -6.03 -7.32
C MET A 216 -34.02 -5.03 -7.67
N ASN A 217 -35.05 -4.94 -6.82
CA ASN A 217 -36.04 -3.85 -6.87
C ASN A 217 -35.39 -2.52 -6.50
#